data_AF-A0A1C6IYF0-F1
#
_entry.id   AF-A0A1C6IYF0-F1
#
_cell.length_a   1.000
_cell.length_b   1.000
_cell.length_c   1.000
_cell.angle_alpha   90.00
_cell.angle_beta   90.00
_cell.angle_gamma   90.00
#
_symmetry.space_group_name_H-M   'P 1'
#
loop_
_entity.id
_entity.type
_entity.pdbx_description
1 polymer ?
#
loop_
_entity_poly.entity_id
_entity_poly.type
_entity_poly.pdbx_seq_one_letter_code
_entity_poly.pdbx_strand_id
1 'polypeptide(L)' 'MPGVALTNAMREIVAGDTYSGLSRTAEAILIATGIALGAAVGLGIGYIL' A
#
# COMPACT_ATOMS: atom_id res chain seq x y z
N MET A 1 -8.89 1.44 -0.37
CA MET A 1 -8.18 0.22 0.08
C MET A 1 -6.93 0.04 -0.78
N PRO A 2 -5.73 -0.17 -0.19
CA PRO A 2 -4.47 -0.26 -0.93
C PRO A 2 -4.49 -1.32 -2.05
N GLY A 3 -5.23 -2.43 -1.85
CA GLY A 3 -5.41 -3.44 -2.89
C GLY A 3 -6.10 -2.94 -4.17
N VAL A 4 -7.02 -1.98 -4.04
CA VAL A 4 -7.71 -1.35 -5.19
C VAL A 4 -6.80 -0.35 -5.89
N ALA A 5 -5.97 0.38 -5.12
CA ALA A 5 -4.96 1.28 -5.69
C ALA A 5 -3.91 0.51 -6.49
N LEU A 6 -3.48 -0.66 -6.00
CA LEU A 6 -2.58 -1.58 -6.72
C LEU A 6 -3.20 -2.15 -8.00
N THR A 7 -4.44 -2.63 -7.96
CA THR A 7 -5.12 -3.15 -9.17
C THR A 7 -5.35 -2.05 -10.21
N ASN A 8 -5.70 -0.84 -9.77
CA ASN A 8 -5.83 0.32 -10.67
C ASN A 8 -4.48 0.76 -11.23
N ALA A 9 -3.41 0.74 -10.43
CA ALA A 9 -2.06 1.02 -10.89
C ALA A 9 -1.62 0.02 -11.96
N MET A 10 -1.84 -1.27 -11.75
CA MET A 10 -1.53 -2.32 -12.73
C MET A 10 -2.31 -2.12 -14.04
N ARG A 11 -3.58 -1.70 -13.96
CA ARG A 11 -4.37 -1.36 -15.15
C ARG A 11 -3.76 -0.19 -15.93
N GLU A 12 -3.30 0.85 -15.25
CA GLU A 12 -2.70 2.04 -15.88
C GLU A 12 -1.32 1.73 -16.49
N ILE A 13 -0.50 0.94 -15.80
CA ILE A 13 0.79 0.43 -16.33
C ILE A 13 0.56 -0.37 -17.61
N VAL A 14 -0.44 -1.26 -17.61
CA VAL A 14 -0.80 -2.08 -18.78
C VAL A 14 -1.39 -1.24 -19.92
N ALA A 15 -2.10 -0.15 -19.60
CA ALA A 15 -2.61 0.81 -20.57
C ALA A 15 -1.52 1.73 -21.16
N GLY A 16 -0.27 1.60 -20.73
CA GLY A 16 0.87 2.39 -21.20
C GLY A 16 1.11 3.69 -20.42
N ASP A 17 0.30 3.98 -19.40
CA ASP A 17 0.49 5.10 -18.49
C ASP A 17 1.24 4.63 -17.23
N THR A 18 2.55 4.47 -17.40
CA THR A 18 3.44 4.02 -16.34
C THR A 18 3.60 5.07 -15.23
N TYR A 19 3.44 6.36 -15.52
CA TYR A 19 3.64 7.42 -14.53
C TYR A 19 2.49 7.49 -13.52
N SER A 20 1.24 7.40 -13.99
CA SER A 20 0.08 7.31 -13.07
C SER A 20 0.07 5.99 -12.30
N GLY A 21 0.44 4.90 -12.96
CA GLY A 21 0.61 3.59 -12.35
C GLY A 21 1.67 3.57 -11.23
N LEU A 22 2.83 4.19 -11.44
CA LEU A 22 3.88 4.27 -10.41
C LEU A 22 3.41 5.09 -9.20
N SER A 23 2.76 6.22 -9.43
CA SER A 23 2.24 7.10 -8.38
C SER A 23 1.24 6.39 -7.48
N ARG A 24 0.26 5.69 -8.08
CA ARG A 24 -0.72 4.90 -7.31
C ARG A 24 -0.11 3.70 -6.61
N THR A 25 0.92 3.08 -7.19
CA THR A 25 1.66 2.00 -6.52
C THR A 25 2.40 2.53 -5.30
N ALA A 26 3.07 3.69 -5.41
CA ALA A 26 3.76 4.32 -4.30
C ALA A 26 2.80 4.69 -3.15
N GLU A 27 1.64 5.28 -3.49
CA GLU A 27 0.59 5.58 -2.52
C GLU A 27 0.06 4.30 -1.83
N ALA A 28 -0.17 3.24 -2.62
CA ALA A 28 -0.61 1.95 -2.08
C ALA A 28 0.41 1.33 -1.11
N ILE A 29 1.71 1.40 -1.44
CA ILE A 29 2.80 0.89 -0.59
C ILE A 29 2.91 1.71 0.70
N LEU A 30 2.84 3.04 0.63
CA LEU A 30 2.90 3.91 1.80
C LEU A 30 1.76 3.61 2.78
N ILE A 31 0.53 3.50 2.28
CA ILE A 31 -0.65 3.17 3.10
C ILE A 31 -0.52 1.76 3.68
N ALA A 32 -0.16 0.77 2.87
CA ALA A 32 0.00 -0.61 3.33
C ALA A 32 1.08 -0.75 4.41
N THR A 33 2.20 -0.05 4.23
CA THR A 33 3.30 -0.04 5.20
C THR A 33 2.88 0.64 6.51
N GLY A 34 2.18 1.77 6.44
CA GLY A 34 1.65 2.44 7.63
C GLY A 34 0.71 1.53 8.44
N ILE A 35 -0.18 0.81 7.76
CA ILE A 35 -1.07 -0.17 8.40
C ILE A 35 -0.27 -1.33 9.00
N ALA A 36 0.68 -1.89 8.26
CA ALA A 36 1.52 -3.00 8.71
C ALA A 36 2.34 -2.63 9.96
N LEU A 37 2.96 -1.44 9.96
CA LEU A 37 3.72 -0.93 11.10
C LEU A 37 2.83 -0.66 12.31
N GLY A 38 1.68 0.00 12.10
CA GLY A 38 0.72 0.25 13.18
C GLY A 38 0.22 -1.05 13.83
N ALA A 39 -0.08 -2.06 13.00
CA ALA A 39 -0.46 -3.38 13.49
C ALA A 39 0.70 -4.09 14.23
N ALA A 40 1.92 -4.06 13.68
CA ALA A 40 3.09 -4.68 14.30
C ALA A 40 3.42 -4.06 15.66
N VAL A 41 3.38 -2.72 15.77
CA VAL A 41 3.59 -2.01 17.04
C VAL A 41 2.47 -2.32 18.03
N GLY A 42 1.21 -2.30 17.59
CA GLY A 42 0.07 -2.62 18.46
C GLY A 42 0.13 -4.04 19.01
N LEU A 43 0.45 -5.02 18.16
CA LEU A 43 0.67 -6.41 18.57
C LEU A 43 1.88 -6.56 19.48
N GLY A 44 2.99 -5.87 19.19
CA GLY A 44 4.19 -5.90 20.02
C GLY A 44 3.96 -5.35 21.42
N ILE A 45 3.28 -4.20 21.54
CA ILE A 45 2.88 -3.62 22.84
C ILE A 45 1.94 -4.56 23.57
N GLY A 46 0.94 -5.12 22.87
CA GLY A 46 -0.01 -6.07 23.46
C GLY A 46 0.62 -7.39 23.91
N TYR A 47 1.79 -7.76 23.40
CA TYR A 47 2.53 -8.94 23.86
C TYR A 47 3.39 -8.65 25.11
N ILE A 48 3.72 -7.38 25.35
CA ILE A 48 4.58 -6.94 26.45
C ILE A 48 3.77 -6.62 27.73
N LEU A 49 2.52 -6.17 27.60
CA LEU A 49 1.60 -5.88 28.70
C LEU A 49 0.86 -7.13 29.18
#